data_AF-A0A4Q3J7M5-F1
#
_entry.id   AF-A0A4Q3J7M5-F1
#
_cell.length_a   1.000
_cell.length_b   1.000
_cell.length_c   1.000
_cell.angle_alpha   90.00
_cell.angle_beta   90.00
_cell.angle_gamma   90.00
#
_symmetry.space_group_name_H-M   'P 1'
#
loop_
_entity.id
_entity.type
_entity.pdbx_description
1 polymer ?
#
loop_
_entity_poly.entity_id
_entity_poly.type
_entity_poly.pdbx_seq_one_letter_code
_entity_poly.pdbx_strand_id
1 'polypeptide(L)'
;MRKLRSNGKAAAGELIMRRVVAALASAGLAVLLTVTAAAETVETLQAHIDDRQIAVYLHKPAGTGPFPVLVLSHGSPRAAAGRAEFGKGTLAAVARHFTARGIMVAVPIRRGYGADGGAWVEGYG
;
A
#
# COMPACT_ATOMS: atom_id res chain seq x y z
N MET A 1 -79.49 11.56 13.73
CA MET A 1 -78.28 10.98 14.37
C MET A 1 -77.71 9.99 13.36
N ARG A 2 -76.43 9.93 12.95
CA ARG A 2 -75.14 10.18 13.57
C ARG A 2 -74.15 10.54 12.43
N LYS A 3 -73.46 11.68 12.52
CA LYS A 3 -72.44 12.12 11.55
C LYS A 3 -71.21 11.21 11.71
N LEU A 4 -70.89 10.38 10.72
CA LEU A 4 -69.59 9.71 10.65
C LEU A 4 -68.56 10.72 10.15
N ARG A 5 -67.87 11.34 11.10
CA ARG A 5 -66.62 12.06 10.86
C ARG A 5 -65.45 11.08 10.97
N SER A 6 -64.37 11.45 10.28
CA SER A 6 -62.99 11.00 10.51
C SER A 6 -62.66 9.65 9.83
N ASN A 7 -61.47 9.37 9.29
CA ASN A 7 -60.15 9.88 9.67
C ASN A 7 -59.06 9.62 8.59
N GLY A 8 -59.41 9.63 7.29
CA GLY A 8 -58.50 9.15 6.23
C GLY A 8 -57.26 10.02 5.94
N LYS A 9 -57.32 11.32 6.21
CA LYS A 9 -56.23 12.25 5.84
C LYS A 9 -55.07 12.28 6.85
N ALA A 10 -55.34 12.07 8.14
CA ALA A 10 -54.31 12.06 9.19
C ALA A 10 -53.39 10.82 9.08
N ALA A 11 -53.98 9.65 8.84
CA ALA A 11 -53.24 8.39 8.69
C ALA A 11 -52.32 8.39 7.45
N ALA A 12 -52.76 9.00 6.34
CA ALA A 12 -51.96 9.13 5.13
C ALA A 12 -50.76 10.08 5.32
N GLY A 13 -50.96 11.22 6.00
CA GLY A 13 -49.88 12.18 6.29
C GLY A 13 -48.81 11.61 7.23
N GLU A 14 -49.23 10.83 8.23
CA GLU A 14 -48.32 10.18 9.17
C GLU A 14 -47.53 9.02 8.53
N LEU A 15 -48.16 8.29 7.61
CA LEU A 15 -47.48 7.25 6.83
C LEU A 15 -46.48 7.83 5.81
N ILE A 16 -46.80 8.97 5.20
CA ILE A 16 -45.90 9.69 4.28
C ILE A 16 -44.70 10.28 5.06
N MET A 17 -44.95 10.90 6.22
CA MET A 17 -43.89 11.46 7.08
C MET A 17 -42.93 10.37 7.61
N ARG A 18 -43.46 9.20 8.01
CA ARG A 18 -42.66 8.06 8.48
C ARG A 18 -41.80 7.41 7.38
N ARG A 19 -42.23 7.48 6.12
CA ARG A 19 -41.45 6.97 4.96
C ARG A 19 -40.33 7.93 4.53
N VAL A 20 -40.56 9.24 4.66
CA VAL A 20 -39.53 10.27 4.36
C VAL A 20 -38.41 10.28 5.40
N VAL A 21 -38.72 10.12 6.69
CA VAL A 21 -37.70 10.06 7.76
C VAL A 21 -36.90 8.75 7.72
N ALA A 22 -37.52 7.62 7.37
CA ALA A 22 -36.81 6.35 7.22
C ALA A 22 -35.85 6.32 6.01
N ALA A 23 -36.18 7.02 4.92
CA ALA A 23 -35.30 7.13 3.74
C ALA A 23 -34.07 8.00 4.01
N LEU A 24 -34.18 9.02 4.87
CA LEU A 24 -33.05 9.89 5.23
C LEU A 24 -32.15 9.28 6.32
N ALA A 25 -32.68 8.45 7.22
CA ALA A 25 -31.89 7.72 8.20
C ALA A 25 -31.04 6.58 7.59
N SER A 26 -31.41 6.09 6.41
CA SER A 26 -30.69 5.03 5.69
C SER A 26 -29.81 5.53 4.54
N ALA A 27 -30.04 6.76 4.05
CA ALA A 27 -29.16 7.39 3.05
C ALA A 27 -27.94 8.12 3.65
N GLY A 28 -27.99 8.49 4.94
CA GLY A 28 -26.94 9.30 5.58
C GLY A 28 -25.74 8.55 6.15
N LEU A 29 -25.80 7.22 6.30
CA LEU A 29 -24.75 6.43 6.98
C LEU A 29 -23.80 5.68 6.02
N ALA A 30 -24.03 5.76 4.71
CA ALA A 30 -23.20 5.09 3.71
C ALA A 30 -22.27 6.07 2.99
N VAL A 31 -21.57 6.95 3.73
CA VAL A 31 -20.27 7.40 3.22
C VAL A 31 -19.34 6.21 3.37
N LEU A 32 -19.35 5.31 2.37
CA LEU A 32 -18.27 4.35 2.20
C LEU A 32 -17.01 5.17 1.95
N LEU A 33 -16.24 5.42 3.01
CA LEU A 33 -14.81 5.66 2.87
C LEU A 33 -14.22 4.35 2.35
N THR A 34 -14.28 4.15 1.03
CA THR A 34 -13.39 3.21 0.37
C THR A 34 -11.98 3.78 0.50
N VAL A 35 -11.33 3.52 1.63
CA VAL A 35 -9.87 3.61 1.72
C VAL A 35 -9.35 2.47 0.85
N THR A 36 -9.26 2.71 -0.45
CA THR A 36 -8.46 1.85 -1.30
C THR A 36 -7.03 2.15 -0.88
N ALA A 37 -6.38 1.17 -0.24
CA ALA A 37 -4.93 1.23 -0.10
C ALA A 37 -4.39 1.21 -1.53
N ALA A 38 -4.01 2.38 -2.02
CA ALA A 38 -3.54 2.49 -3.38
C ALA A 38 -2.29 1.60 -3.52
N ALA A 39 -2.32 0.71 -4.51
CA ALA A 39 -1.37 -0.38 -4.60
C ALA A 39 0.05 0.17 -4.78
N GLU A 40 0.97 -0.36 -3.98
CA GLU A 40 2.40 -0.15 -4.17
C GLU A 40 2.86 -0.82 -5.47
N THR A 41 3.74 -0.13 -6.19
CA THR A 41 4.45 -0.70 -7.34
C THR A 41 5.86 -1.05 -6.93
N VAL A 42 6.33 -2.24 -7.31
CA VAL A 42 7.73 -2.65 -7.10
C VAL A 42 8.42 -2.76 -8.45
N GLU A 43 9.38 -1.87 -8.68
CA GLU A 43 10.19 -1.83 -9.90
C GLU A 43 11.60 -2.35 -9.62
N THR A 44 12.21 -2.98 -10.62
CA THR A 44 13.63 -3.33 -10.57
C THR A 44 14.38 -2.29 -11.39
N LEU A 45 15.34 -1.62 -10.76
CA LEU A 45 16.29 -0.73 -11.42
C LEU A 45 17.66 -1.38 -11.43
N GLN A 46 18.40 -1.24 -12.53
CA GLN A 46 19.79 -1.64 -12.60
C GLN A 46 20.67 -0.40 -12.41
N ALA A 47 21.36 -0.34 -11.28
CA ALA A 47 22.29 0.75 -10.96
C ALA A 47 23.71 0.31 -11.32
N HIS A 48 24.48 1.21 -11.93
CA HIS A 48 25.90 0.99 -12.19
C HIS A 48 26.72 1.56 -11.04
N ILE A 49 27.59 0.74 -10.46
CA ILE A 49 28.59 1.18 -9.49
C ILE A 49 29.94 0.67 -9.97
N ASP A 50 30.82 1.60 -10.33
CA ASP A 50 32.10 1.33 -10.98
C ASP A 50 31.90 0.55 -12.29
N ASP A 51 32.48 -0.65 -12.39
CA ASP A 51 32.43 -1.56 -13.54
C ASP A 51 31.28 -2.59 -13.44
N ARG A 52 30.39 -2.48 -12.44
CA ARG A 52 29.37 -3.48 -12.14
C ARG A 52 27.96 -2.92 -12.13
N GLN A 53 27.02 -3.78 -12.50
CA GLN A 53 25.58 -3.55 -12.30
C GLN A 53 25.11 -4.21 -11.01
N ILE A 54 24.19 -3.54 -10.31
CA ILE A 54 23.47 -4.11 -9.18
C ILE A 54 21.97 -3.86 -9.34
N ALA A 55 21.18 -4.83 -8.90
CA ALA A 55 19.73 -4.67 -8.81
C ALA A 55 19.37 -3.75 -7.62
N VAL A 56 18.41 -2.86 -7.84
CA VAL A 56 17.77 -2.04 -6.82
C VAL A 56 16.27 -2.25 -6.94
N TYR A 57 15.65 -2.78 -5.89
CA TYR A 57 14.19 -2.93 -5.85
C TYR A 57 13.57 -1.66 -5.27
N LEU A 58 12.84 -0.95 -6.12
CA LEU A 58 12.21 0.32 -5.80
C LEU A 58 10.73 0.10 -5.51
N HIS A 59 10.38 0.26 -4.24
CA HIS A 59 9.04 0.19 -3.71
C HIS A 59 8.44 1.61 -3.72
N LYS A 60 7.46 1.83 -4.61
CA LYS A 60 6.84 3.15 -4.84
C LYS A 60 5.45 3.22 -4.22
N PRO A 61 5.17 4.25 -3.39
CA PRO A 61 3.81 4.56 -2.98
C PRO A 61 2.99 4.95 -4.21
N ALA A 62 1.67 4.82 -4.09
CA ALA A 62 0.79 5.36 -5.10
C ALA A 62 0.83 6.90 -5.14
N GLY A 63 0.51 7.44 -6.31
CA GLY A 63 0.56 8.88 -6.59
C GLY A 63 1.77 9.26 -7.44
N THR A 64 1.88 10.55 -7.75
CA THR A 64 2.92 11.09 -8.64
C THR A 64 4.16 11.61 -7.91
N GLY A 65 4.16 11.58 -6.57
CA GLY A 65 5.21 12.18 -5.75
C GLY A 65 5.17 13.71 -5.74
N PRO A 66 6.25 14.38 -5.28
CA PRO A 66 7.50 13.78 -4.80
C PRO A 66 7.30 13.00 -3.50
N PHE A 67 8.11 11.96 -3.30
CA PHE A 67 8.07 11.14 -2.08
C PHE A 67 9.34 11.36 -1.25
N PRO A 68 9.26 11.35 0.10
CA PRO A 68 10.45 11.10 0.91
C PRO A 68 11.05 9.74 0.54
N VAL A 69 12.38 9.64 0.60
CA VAL A 69 13.12 8.44 0.19
C VAL A 69 13.80 7.78 1.37
N LEU A 70 13.66 6.46 1.46
CA LEU A 70 14.39 5.60 2.39
C LEU A 70 15.22 4.59 1.60
N VAL A 71 16.48 4.42 1.96
CA VAL A 71 17.35 3.37 1.39
C VAL A 71 17.58 2.31 2.46
N LEU A 72 17.25 1.06 2.15
CA LEU A 72 17.44 -0.07 3.04
C LEU A 72 18.57 -0.96 2.55
N SER A 73 19.63 -1.05 3.35
CA SER A 73 20.75 -1.95 3.10
C SER A 73 20.56 -3.28 3.83
N HIS A 74 20.89 -4.38 3.16
CA HIS A 74 20.84 -5.71 3.76
C HIS A 74 22.19 -6.07 4.42
N GLY A 75 22.13 -6.98 5.40
CA GLY A 75 23.32 -7.56 6.03
C GLY A 75 23.95 -8.69 5.21
N SER A 76 24.95 -9.35 5.81
CA SER A 76 25.59 -10.54 5.24
C SER A 76 24.97 -11.82 5.84
N PRO A 77 24.75 -12.88 5.05
CA PRO A 77 24.33 -14.18 5.57
C PRO A 77 25.46 -14.82 6.37
N ARG A 78 25.12 -15.78 7.23
CA ARG A 78 26.12 -16.54 8.02
C ARG A 78 27.06 -17.37 7.14
N ALA A 79 26.51 -17.95 6.07
CA ALA A 79 27.25 -18.77 5.12
C ALA A 79 27.36 -18.07 3.77
N ALA A 80 28.53 -18.15 3.15
CA ALA A 80 28.83 -17.56 1.84
C ALA A 80 27.85 -17.98 0.73
N ALA A 81 27.33 -19.21 0.78
CA ALA A 81 26.36 -19.73 -0.18
C ALA A 81 25.02 -18.97 -0.14
N GLY A 82 24.62 -18.45 1.03
CA GLY A 82 23.37 -17.70 1.18
C GLY A 82 23.37 -16.33 0.49
N ARG A 83 24.51 -15.86 -0.04
CA ARG A 83 24.59 -14.57 -0.76
C ARG A 83 23.78 -14.59 -2.05
N ALA A 84 23.60 -15.76 -2.67
CA ALA A 84 22.81 -15.91 -3.88
C ALA A 84 21.30 -15.76 -3.64
N GLU A 85 20.83 -15.85 -2.39
CA GLU A 85 19.40 -15.76 -2.03
C GLU A 85 18.86 -14.32 -2.02
N PHE A 86 19.74 -13.32 -2.09
CA PHE A 86 19.36 -11.91 -2.11
C PHE A 86 18.75 -11.53 -3.47
N GLY A 87 17.66 -10.78 -3.44
CA GLY A 87 16.86 -10.47 -4.62
C GLY A 87 15.59 -9.72 -4.26
N LYS A 88 14.53 -9.83 -5.08
CA LYS A 88 13.32 -9.01 -4.94
C LYS A 88 12.62 -9.13 -3.58
N GLY A 89 12.81 -10.26 -2.90
CA GLY A 89 12.26 -10.51 -1.55
C GLY A 89 13.07 -9.88 -0.41
N THR A 90 14.31 -9.42 -0.66
CA THR A 90 15.18 -8.85 0.35
C THR A 90 14.52 -7.63 0.99
N LEU A 91 14.27 -7.70 2.30
CA LEU A 91 13.64 -6.64 3.11
C LEU A 91 12.24 -6.18 2.62
N ALA A 92 11.58 -6.93 1.74
CA ALA A 92 10.32 -6.51 1.12
C ALA A 92 9.23 -6.19 2.17
N ALA A 93 9.12 -6.97 3.25
CA ALA A 93 8.15 -6.70 4.32
C ALA A 93 8.40 -5.34 5.02
N VAL A 94 9.67 -4.98 5.24
CA VAL A 94 10.06 -3.71 5.84
C VAL A 94 9.82 -2.57 4.86
N ALA A 95 10.18 -2.75 3.59
CA ALA A 95 9.91 -1.77 2.54
C ALA A 95 8.41 -1.46 2.45
N ARG A 96 7.56 -2.49 2.31
CA ARG A 96 6.10 -2.36 2.27
C ARG A 96 5.52 -1.58 3.45
N HIS A 97 6.09 -1.72 4.65
CA HIS A 97 5.64 -0.99 5.83
C HIS A 97 5.81 0.53 5.64
N PHE A 98 6.94 0.98 5.12
CA PHE A 98 7.19 2.40 4.87
C PHE A 98 6.48 2.89 3.60
N THR A 99 6.39 2.06 2.55
CA THR A 99 5.67 2.41 1.32
C THR A 99 4.19 2.68 1.56
N ALA A 100 3.55 1.89 2.42
CA ALA A 100 2.17 2.10 2.86
C ALA A 100 1.94 3.45 3.58
N ARG A 101 3.02 4.16 3.97
CA ARG A 101 3.01 5.46 4.64
C ARG A 101 3.47 6.60 3.71
N GLY A 102 3.56 6.36 2.41
CA GLY A 102 3.93 7.38 1.43
C GLY A 102 5.43 7.60 1.25
N ILE A 103 6.28 6.68 1.74
CA ILE A 103 7.74 6.75 1.62
C ILE A 103 8.20 5.85 0.48
N MET A 104 8.96 6.37 -0.48
CA MET A 104 9.58 5.54 -1.52
C MET A 104 10.79 4.82 -0.94
N VAL A 105 10.84 3.50 -1.07
CA VAL A 105 11.91 2.67 -0.49
C VAL A 105 12.75 2.05 -1.59
N ALA A 106 14.06 2.28 -1.58
CA ALA A 106 15.01 1.59 -2.43
C ALA A 106 15.72 0.50 -1.63
N VAL A 107 15.78 -0.71 -2.18
CA VAL A 107 16.54 -1.84 -1.62
C VAL A 107 17.61 -2.27 -2.62
N PRO A 108 18.83 -1.70 -2.54
CA PRO A 108 19.96 -2.14 -3.34
C PRO A 108 20.44 -3.52 -2.90
N ILE A 109 20.71 -4.40 -3.85
CA ILE A 109 21.44 -5.64 -3.62
C ILE A 109 22.92 -5.34 -3.78
N ARG A 110 23.69 -5.55 -2.72
CA ARG A 110 25.12 -5.21 -2.69
C ARG A 110 25.89 -6.04 -3.73
N ARG A 111 27.02 -5.50 -4.21
CA ARG A 111 27.94 -6.25 -5.10
C ARG A 111 28.39 -7.53 -4.42
N GLY A 112 28.48 -8.63 -5.17
CA GLY A 112 28.79 -9.95 -4.63
C GLY A 112 27.59 -10.70 -4.03
N TYR A 113 26.37 -10.18 -4.19
CA TYR A 113 25.12 -10.79 -3.73
C TYR A 113 24.09 -10.86 -4.86
N GLY A 114 23.13 -11.77 -4.71
CA GLY A 114 22.09 -12.01 -5.70
C GLY A 114 22.63 -12.47 -7.05
N ALA A 115 21.74 -12.54 -8.04
CA ALA A 115 22.09 -13.00 -9.39
C ALA A 115 23.04 -12.03 -10.11
N ASP A 116 22.83 -10.72 -9.92
CA ASP A 116 23.52 -9.68 -10.69
C ASP A 116 24.82 -9.19 -10.03
N GLY A 117 25.02 -9.45 -8.73
CA GLY A 117 26.17 -8.88 -7.99
C GLY A 117 27.52 -9.52 -8.31
N GLY A 118 27.56 -10.65 -9.00
CA GLY A 118 28.79 -11.34 -9.39
C GLY A 118 29.57 -11.94 -8.22
N ALA A 119 30.86 -12.20 -8.42
CA ALA A 119 31.74 -12.73 -7.36
C ALA A 119 31.80 -11.76 -6.17
N TRP A 120 32.02 -12.30 -4.97
CA TRP A 120 32.15 -11.47 -3.78
C TRP A 120 33.41 -10.62 -3.82
N VAL A 121 33.26 -9.32 -3.57
CA VAL A 121 34.29 -8.29 -3.76
C VAL A 121 34.44 -7.37 -2.55
N GLU A 122 33.88 -7.77 -1.41
CA GLU A 122 34.00 -7.00 -0.17
C GLU A 122 35.05 -7.65 0.74
N GLY A 123 35.51 -6.94 1.77
CA GLY A 123 36.23 -7.55 2.90
C GLY A 123 35.26 -7.74 4.07
N TYR A 124 35.64 -8.59 5.02
CA TYR A 124 35.15 -8.37 6.38
C TYR A 124 35.85 -7.10 6.88
N GLY A 125 35.08 -6.13 7.37
CA GLY A 125 35.63 -5.01 8.12
C GLY A 125 36.30 -5.50 9.40
#